data_AF-A0A7X8WS15-F1
#
_entry.id   AF-A0A7X8WS15-F1
#
_cell.length_a   1.000
_cell.length_b   1.000
_cell.length_c   1.000
_cell.angle_alpha   90.00
_cell.angle_beta   90.00
_cell.angle_gamma   90.00
#
_symmetry.space_group_name_H-M   'P 1'
#
loop_
_entity.id
_entity.type
_entity.pdbx_description
1 polymer ?
#
loop_
_entity_poly.entity_id
_entity_poly.type
_entity_poly.pdbx_seq_one_letter_code
_entity_poly.pdbx_strand_id
1 'polypeptide(L)'
;MAVVWDGRTDEEKLQELLRLGEQTQLDFKVELDLRDRKHELDFVKDAVAMANRPPGGYILIGITDEGNLPDKPWRIKNRQMFDGATLRDKIGKYIEADIEVVSQIHTLNGSDVVVVAIFSTRSGLPVPMMSVGQYNKPNGKGRMKTKTVFRPGEIFIRDGAGNVPVRYRDWPSVLSKHDHHMKEAATSDVNSLMSKLADAIGGGSKVNVPLEPFLADETVSSAIRANIRQGNRAELKIFLQNSRDDIVMNDDLVKPLVRLVGVGCEAMLADDHYLAVKTIETMYDAFASIAKSPSAVAATVVAGYLFGAAAVRTGCWELIPELVLRPFQRTPAHPRYSSWIRYGQIEASAHNQYPFSSQPPDENHHDDDNGTMISEGLSWARSNPLLRPDVLHDFGLNNNKTRTTETLLNSLCQFDFLYAWLVNASARQHGGGGAYAASSAFKHWRTLPIIERTITNGEIRAKLFPTSTEKEIAHALRSTYSHAEKVSNREKYFTGWEPLPPWISNFIDQLVEGNSSSNQAPRLRSNVVSFDQLRANEQ
;
A
#
# COMPACT_ATOMS: atom_id res chain seq x y z
N MET A 1 14.32 -0.21 8.75
CA MET A 1 13.03 -0.38 8.05
C MET A 1 12.72 0.92 7.34
N ALA A 2 12.55 0.91 6.01
CA ALA A 2 12.24 2.16 5.30
C ALA A 2 10.78 2.56 5.51
N VAL A 3 10.49 3.87 5.48
CA VAL A 3 9.11 4.37 5.47
C VAL A 3 8.50 4.04 4.13
N VAL A 4 7.32 3.41 4.14
CA VAL A 4 6.53 3.30 2.92
C VAL A 4 5.81 4.62 2.70
N TRP A 5 6.15 5.30 1.60
CA TRP A 5 5.51 6.54 1.24
C TRP A 5 4.19 6.29 0.49
N ASP A 6 3.08 6.57 1.15
CA ASP A 6 1.73 6.48 0.60
C ASP A 6 0.93 7.80 0.74
N GLY A 7 1.46 8.81 1.43
CA GLY A 7 0.82 10.11 1.67
C GLY A 7 -0.34 10.09 2.69
N ARG A 8 -0.64 8.95 3.32
CA ARG A 8 -1.75 8.84 4.29
C ARG A 8 -1.41 9.53 5.60
N THR A 9 -2.43 10.03 6.30
CA THR A 9 -2.27 10.62 7.64
C THR A 9 -3.29 10.08 8.64
N ASP A 10 -4.00 9.01 8.27
CA ASP A 10 -5.03 8.37 9.10
C ASP A 10 -4.44 7.61 10.32
N GLU A 11 -5.32 7.07 11.16
CA GLU A 11 -4.95 6.34 12.38
C GLU A 11 -4.11 5.09 12.08
N GLU A 12 -4.42 4.35 11.01
CA GLU A 12 -3.68 3.15 10.62
C GLU A 12 -2.26 3.53 10.16
N LYS A 13 -2.14 4.65 9.44
CA LYS A 13 -0.81 5.17 9.06
C LYS A 13 -0.03 5.65 10.27
N LEU A 14 -0.66 6.30 11.25
CA LEU A 14 0.00 6.65 12.50
C LEU A 14 0.60 5.41 13.19
N GLN A 15 -0.15 4.32 13.29
CA GLN A 15 0.35 3.09 13.89
C GLN A 15 1.52 2.49 13.12
N GLU A 16 1.42 2.44 11.79
CA GLU A 16 2.51 2.00 10.93
C GLU A 16 3.79 2.81 11.20
N LEU A 17 3.67 4.14 11.35
CA LEU A 17 4.79 5.03 11.63
C LEU A 17 5.32 4.91 13.07
N LEU A 18 4.49 4.58 14.06
CA LEU A 18 4.94 4.37 15.44
C LEU A 18 5.74 3.09 15.64
N ARG A 19 5.61 2.11 14.72
CA ARG A 19 6.45 0.90 14.69
C ARG A 19 7.87 1.20 14.19
N LEU A 20 8.09 2.38 13.61
CA LEU A 20 9.36 2.82 13.05
C LEU A 20 10.14 3.67 14.05
N GLY A 21 11.46 3.64 13.92
CA GLY A 21 12.34 4.65 14.52
C GLY A 21 12.50 5.87 13.61
N GLU A 22 12.99 6.97 14.19
CA GLU A 22 13.34 8.17 13.44
C GLU A 22 14.40 7.87 12.35
N GLN A 23 14.20 8.39 11.14
CA GLN A 23 15.07 8.15 10.00
C GLN A 23 14.91 9.21 8.90
N THR A 24 15.50 8.96 7.72
CA THR A 24 15.54 9.91 6.60
C THR A 24 14.16 10.38 6.12
N GLN A 25 13.11 9.57 6.29
CA GLN A 25 11.74 9.87 5.84
C GLN A 25 10.73 9.96 7.00
N LEU A 26 11.21 9.92 8.25
CA LEU A 26 10.36 9.99 9.45
C LEU A 26 11.06 10.82 10.53
N ASP A 27 10.39 11.86 11.01
CA ASP A 27 10.86 12.76 12.05
C ASP A 27 9.91 12.73 13.24
N PHE A 28 10.44 12.64 14.45
CA PHE A 28 9.66 12.69 15.68
C PHE A 28 9.91 14.02 16.40
N LYS A 29 8.83 14.62 16.89
CA LYS A 29 8.87 15.82 17.71
C LYS A 29 7.97 15.63 18.92
N VAL A 30 8.49 15.84 20.11
CA VAL A 30 7.67 15.76 21.35
C VAL A 30 6.62 16.87 21.39
N GLU A 31 7.00 18.09 21.03
CA GLU A 31 6.12 19.25 21.03
C GLU A 31 6.44 20.19 19.86
N LEU A 32 5.41 20.89 19.36
CA LEU A 32 5.57 21.97 18.40
C LEU A 32 4.62 23.12 18.74
N ASP A 33 5.14 24.35 18.83
CA ASP A 33 4.32 25.56 18.94
C ASP A 33 4.72 26.51 17.81
N LEU A 34 3.91 26.53 16.75
CA LEU A 34 4.18 27.33 15.54
C LEU A 34 4.05 28.86 15.74
N ARG A 35 3.76 29.31 16.97
CA ARG A 35 3.85 30.72 17.39
C ARG A 35 5.22 31.05 17.98
N ASP A 36 5.94 30.06 18.48
CA ASP A 36 7.33 30.22 18.86
C ASP A 36 8.19 30.27 17.59
N ARG A 37 9.03 31.30 17.50
CA ARG A 37 9.81 31.57 16.28
C ARG A 37 10.85 30.50 16.01
N LYS A 38 11.44 29.90 17.06
CA LYS A 38 12.40 28.81 16.89
C LYS A 38 11.68 27.59 16.35
N HIS A 39 10.56 27.20 16.97
CA HIS A 39 9.78 26.03 16.57
C HIS A 39 9.25 26.16 15.13
N GLU A 40 8.76 27.33 14.74
CA GLU A 40 8.37 27.62 13.35
C GLU A 40 9.53 27.41 12.37
N LEU A 41 10.71 27.97 12.66
CA LEU A 41 11.86 27.88 11.75
C LEU A 41 12.45 26.46 11.68
N ASP A 42 12.49 25.75 12.81
CA ASP A 42 12.96 24.36 12.86
C ASP A 42 11.99 23.47 12.05
N PHE A 43 10.67 23.63 12.22
CA PHE A 43 9.67 22.92 11.40
C PHE A 43 9.80 23.20 9.90
N VAL A 44 9.97 24.47 9.50
CA VAL A 44 10.16 24.82 8.09
C VAL A 44 11.40 24.14 7.51
N LYS A 45 12.50 24.11 8.28
CA LYS A 45 13.73 23.44 7.84
C LYS A 45 13.52 21.93 7.70
N ASP A 46 12.84 21.29 8.64
CA ASP A 46 12.50 19.86 8.60
C ASP A 46 11.62 19.54 7.38
N ALA A 47 10.55 20.32 7.15
CA ALA A 47 9.66 20.14 6.01
C ALA A 47 10.38 20.33 4.66
N VAL A 48 11.18 21.39 4.49
CA VAL A 48 11.91 21.62 3.23
C VAL A 48 12.96 20.52 3.00
N ALA A 49 13.64 20.06 4.05
CA ALA A 49 14.60 18.97 3.97
C ALA A 49 13.95 17.63 3.56
N MET A 50 12.74 17.35 4.06
CA MET A 50 11.92 16.21 3.65
C MET A 50 11.50 16.34 2.18
N ALA A 51 10.99 17.51 1.76
CA ALA A 51 10.54 17.72 0.39
C ALA A 51 11.67 17.58 -0.65
N ASN A 52 12.91 17.95 -0.28
CA ASN A 52 14.10 17.78 -1.13
C ASN A 52 14.62 16.33 -1.20
N ARG A 53 14.00 15.39 -0.48
CA ARG A 53 14.28 13.95 -0.56
C ARG A 53 13.06 13.22 -1.15
N PRO A 54 13.04 12.96 -2.47
CA PRO A 54 12.00 12.15 -3.08
C PRO A 54 11.78 10.83 -2.34
N PRO A 55 10.53 10.43 -2.09
CA PRO A 55 9.27 11.08 -2.51
C PRO A 55 8.71 12.14 -1.53
N GLY A 56 9.38 12.37 -0.40
CA GLY A 56 8.90 13.16 0.72
C GLY A 56 9.19 12.46 2.06
N GLY A 57 8.42 12.80 3.09
CA GLY A 57 8.49 12.12 4.39
C GLY A 57 7.42 12.56 5.38
N TYR A 58 7.41 11.91 6.54
CA TYR A 58 6.46 12.15 7.61
C TYR A 58 7.10 12.85 8.81
N ILE A 59 6.35 13.73 9.45
CA ILE A 59 6.69 14.31 10.75
C ILE A 59 5.58 13.94 11.73
N LEU A 60 5.93 13.22 12.80
CA LEU A 60 5.03 12.95 13.92
C LEU A 60 5.31 13.92 15.06
N ILE A 61 4.26 14.62 15.50
CA ILE A 61 4.35 15.59 16.59
C ILE A 61 3.52 15.08 17.77
N GLY A 62 4.05 15.16 18.99
CA GLY A 62 3.46 14.55 20.18
C GLY A 62 4.08 13.20 20.54
N ILE A 63 5.23 12.85 19.95
CA ILE A 63 5.92 11.56 20.10
C ILE A 63 7.38 11.80 20.48
N THR A 64 7.91 10.98 21.39
CA THR A 64 9.33 11.01 21.79
C THR A 64 10.24 10.41 20.72
N ASP A 65 11.53 10.66 20.82
CA ASP A 65 12.52 10.15 19.86
C ASP A 65 12.54 8.60 19.83
N GLU A 66 12.06 7.96 20.90
CA GLU A 66 11.89 6.50 21.02
C GLU A 66 10.54 5.98 20.47
N GLY A 67 9.71 6.81 19.84
CA GLY A 67 8.42 6.40 19.28
C GLY A 67 7.32 6.21 20.33
N ASN A 68 7.47 6.79 21.53
CA ASN A 68 6.48 6.68 22.61
C ASN A 68 5.69 7.98 22.81
N LEU A 69 4.53 7.86 23.47
CA LEU A 69 3.85 9.04 24.00
C LEU A 69 4.71 9.66 25.12
N PRO A 70 4.75 11.00 25.25
CA PRO A 70 5.44 11.65 26.36
C PRO A 70 4.78 11.31 27.70
N ASP A 71 5.57 11.24 28.78
CA ASP A 71 5.09 10.98 30.14
C ASP A 71 3.95 11.91 30.57
N LYS A 72 4.04 13.17 30.15
CA LYS A 72 2.96 14.15 30.31
C LYS A 72 2.21 14.28 28.99
N PRO A 73 0.90 14.01 28.94
CA PRO A 73 0.11 14.15 27.73
C PRO A 73 0.26 15.53 27.12
N TRP A 74 0.66 15.57 25.85
CA TRP A 74 0.76 16.81 25.09
C TRP A 74 -0.61 17.16 24.53
N ARG A 75 -0.99 18.44 24.59
CA ARG A 75 -2.29 18.92 24.12
C ARG A 75 -2.10 20.15 23.26
N ILE A 76 -2.69 20.11 22.08
CA ILE A 76 -2.59 21.20 21.11
C ILE A 76 -3.53 22.33 21.54
N LYS A 77 -2.95 23.48 21.88
CA LYS A 77 -3.72 24.67 22.29
C LYS A 77 -4.60 25.24 21.17
N ASN A 78 -4.12 25.19 19.92
CA ASN A 78 -4.86 25.64 18.75
C ASN A 78 -4.71 24.64 17.60
N ARG A 79 -5.74 23.81 17.39
CA ARG A 79 -5.73 22.72 16.40
C ARG A 79 -5.66 23.22 14.96
N GLN A 80 -6.20 24.40 14.66
CA GLN A 80 -6.17 25.00 13.32
C GLN A 80 -4.74 25.30 12.85
N MET A 81 -3.80 25.51 13.79
CA MET A 81 -2.40 25.75 13.41
C MET A 81 -1.73 24.56 12.72
N PHE A 82 -2.32 23.37 12.85
CA PHE A 82 -1.83 22.13 12.26
C PHE A 82 -2.68 21.69 11.07
N ASP A 83 -3.54 22.55 10.51
CA ASP A 83 -4.15 22.25 9.22
C ASP A 83 -3.12 22.39 8.08
N GLY A 84 -3.28 21.57 7.03
CA GLY A 84 -2.29 21.50 5.95
C GLY A 84 -2.09 22.83 5.20
N ALA A 85 -3.11 23.68 5.14
CA ALA A 85 -3.03 25.00 4.51
C ALA A 85 -2.16 25.96 5.34
N THR A 86 -2.38 26.01 6.65
CA THR A 86 -1.61 26.84 7.59
C THR A 86 -0.14 26.39 7.63
N LEU A 87 0.12 25.08 7.64
CA LEU A 87 1.48 24.55 7.56
C LEU A 87 2.15 24.96 6.24
N ARG A 88 1.43 24.88 5.12
CA ARG A 88 1.92 25.31 3.81
C ARG A 88 2.23 26.82 3.77
N ASP A 89 1.34 27.65 4.30
CA ASP A 89 1.53 29.11 4.39
C ASP A 89 2.74 29.49 5.25
N LYS A 90 3.04 28.68 6.28
CA LYS A 90 4.24 28.84 7.11
C LYS A 90 5.50 28.52 6.34
N ILE A 91 5.50 27.43 5.58
CA ILE A 91 6.63 27.01 4.74
C ILE A 91 6.85 28.01 3.60
N GLY A 92 5.80 28.41 2.89
CA GLY A 92 5.84 29.31 1.72
C GLY A 92 6.39 30.72 1.99
N LYS A 93 6.56 31.12 3.25
CA LYS A 93 7.27 32.37 3.62
C LYS A 93 8.78 32.30 3.42
N TYR A 94 9.33 31.10 3.27
CA TYR A 94 10.77 30.86 3.21
C TYR A 94 11.21 30.14 1.96
N ILE A 95 10.31 29.81 1.03
CA ILE A 95 10.63 29.12 -0.22
C ILE A 95 9.79 29.66 -1.38
N GLU A 96 10.30 29.53 -2.59
CA GLU A 96 9.58 29.82 -3.84
C GLU A 96 9.19 28.52 -4.56
N ALA A 97 8.50 27.62 -3.84
CA ALA A 97 8.01 26.36 -4.39
C ALA A 97 6.68 25.95 -3.74
N ASP A 98 5.85 25.22 -4.47
CA ASP A 98 4.64 24.59 -3.93
C ASP A 98 5.00 23.22 -3.35
N ILE A 99 5.05 23.16 -2.02
CA ILE A 99 5.17 21.92 -1.25
C ILE A 99 3.77 21.53 -0.79
N GLU A 100 3.30 20.39 -1.28
CA GLU A 100 2.05 19.82 -0.81
C GLU A 100 2.23 19.26 0.60
N VAL A 101 1.29 19.61 1.48
CA VAL A 101 1.28 19.21 2.89
C VAL A 101 -0.12 18.72 3.24
N VAL A 102 -0.17 17.52 3.82
CA VAL A 102 -1.39 16.93 4.38
C VAL A 102 -1.13 16.65 5.85
N SER A 103 -2.11 16.93 6.70
CA SER A 103 -1.96 16.73 8.14
C SER A 103 -3.26 16.30 8.79
N GLN A 104 -3.13 15.47 9.82
CA GLN A 104 -4.26 15.03 10.63
C GLN A 104 -3.84 14.91 12.10
N ILE A 105 -4.77 15.28 12.99
CA ILE A 105 -4.58 15.22 14.43
C ILE A 105 -5.35 14.03 14.98
N HIS A 106 -4.65 13.19 15.73
CA HIS A 106 -5.16 12.02 16.44
C HIS A 106 -5.10 12.25 17.95
N THR A 107 -5.84 11.45 18.71
CA THR A 107 -5.77 11.47 20.18
C THR A 107 -5.53 10.05 20.67
N LEU A 108 -4.36 9.82 21.28
CA LEU A 108 -3.93 8.53 21.83
C LEU A 108 -3.74 8.67 23.34
N ASN A 109 -4.44 7.86 24.14
CA ASN A 109 -4.39 7.90 25.62
C ASN A 109 -4.50 9.32 26.22
N GLY A 110 -5.30 10.18 25.59
CA GLY A 110 -5.46 11.56 26.01
C GLY A 110 -4.28 12.49 25.72
N SER A 111 -3.29 12.07 24.91
CA SER A 111 -2.32 12.95 24.27
C SER A 111 -2.73 13.20 22.82
N ASP A 112 -2.50 14.41 22.32
CA ASP A 112 -2.67 14.72 20.91
C ASP A 112 -1.41 14.29 20.13
N VAL A 113 -1.59 13.72 18.95
CA VAL A 113 -0.52 13.37 18.02
C VAL A 113 -0.86 13.91 16.63
N VAL A 114 0.07 14.61 15.99
CA VAL A 114 -0.13 15.12 14.64
C VAL A 114 0.70 14.29 13.67
N VAL A 115 0.07 13.74 12.65
CA VAL A 115 0.76 13.15 11.50
C VAL A 115 0.78 14.20 10.40
N VAL A 116 1.98 14.58 9.95
CA VAL A 116 2.17 15.52 8.84
C VAL A 116 2.90 14.80 7.72
N ALA A 117 2.27 14.71 6.54
CA ALA A 117 2.88 14.22 5.31
C ALA A 117 3.41 15.40 4.49
N ILE A 118 4.72 15.40 4.21
CA ILE A 118 5.40 16.40 3.40
C ILE A 118 5.79 15.79 2.06
N PHE A 119 5.22 16.31 0.97
CA PHE A 119 5.47 15.79 -0.37
C PHE A 119 6.70 16.45 -0.99
N SER A 120 7.47 15.70 -1.77
CA SER A 120 8.42 16.31 -2.69
C SER A 120 7.72 17.16 -3.74
N THR A 121 8.40 18.23 -4.17
CA THR A 121 7.88 19.15 -5.18
C THR A 121 7.44 18.44 -6.45
N ARG A 122 6.39 18.96 -7.08
CA ARG A 122 5.87 18.42 -8.35
C ARG A 122 6.89 18.54 -9.49
N SER A 123 7.72 19.59 -9.49
CA SER A 123 8.78 19.76 -10.49
C SER A 123 9.93 18.75 -10.35
N GLY A 124 10.13 18.19 -9.15
CA GLY A 124 11.31 17.37 -8.83
C GLY A 124 12.59 18.18 -8.67
N LEU A 125 12.53 19.51 -8.81
CA LEU A 125 13.66 20.39 -8.57
C LEU A 125 13.88 20.61 -7.07
N PRO A 126 15.14 20.78 -6.63
CA PRO A 126 15.45 21.12 -5.25
C PRO A 126 14.89 22.49 -4.88
N VAL A 127 14.48 22.64 -3.63
CA VAL A 127 13.93 23.85 -3.05
C VAL A 127 14.99 24.53 -2.17
N PRO A 128 15.59 25.64 -2.64
CA PRO A 128 16.43 26.48 -1.79
C PRO A 128 15.57 27.34 -0.86
N MET A 129 16.15 27.73 0.29
CA MET A 129 15.57 28.77 1.13
C MET A 129 15.66 30.13 0.43
N MET A 130 14.59 30.93 0.45
CA MET A 130 14.53 32.26 -0.18
C MET A 130 14.90 33.39 0.78
N SER A 131 14.77 33.17 2.08
CA SER A 131 14.92 34.22 3.11
C SER A 131 15.75 33.73 4.31
N VAL A 132 16.25 34.67 5.12
CA VAL A 132 17.01 34.34 6.34
C VAL A 132 16.05 33.90 7.44
N GLY A 133 16.22 32.67 7.92
CA GLY A 133 15.56 32.17 9.12
C GLY A 133 16.39 32.46 10.36
N GLN A 134 15.97 33.37 11.24
CA GLN A 134 16.67 33.68 12.48
C GLN A 134 15.73 34.00 13.64
N TYR A 135 16.17 33.71 14.86
CA TYR A 135 15.48 34.06 16.10
C TYR A 135 16.47 34.53 17.16
N ASN A 136 15.99 35.28 18.14
CA ASN A 136 16.79 35.76 19.26
C ASN A 136 16.64 34.80 20.44
N LYS A 137 17.77 34.39 21.04
CA LYS A 137 17.79 33.59 22.28
C LYS A 137 18.58 34.29 23.38
N PRO A 138 18.26 34.08 24.66
CA PRO A 138 19.08 34.59 25.75
C PRO A 138 20.49 34.00 25.66
N ASN A 139 21.50 34.86 25.66
CA ASN A 139 22.85 34.48 26.02
C ASN A 139 22.95 34.63 27.54
N GLY A 140 23.58 33.69 28.26
CA GLY A 140 23.56 33.55 29.73
C GLY A 140 24.01 34.77 30.59
N LYS A 141 24.18 35.95 29.98
CA LYS A 141 24.40 37.27 30.58
C LYS A 141 23.22 38.24 30.37
N GLY A 142 22.00 37.75 30.10
CA GLY A 142 20.81 38.57 29.87
C GLY A 142 20.78 39.35 28.54
N ARG A 143 21.78 39.18 27.67
CA ARG A 143 21.80 39.77 26.32
C ARG A 143 21.19 38.80 25.32
N MET A 144 20.37 39.29 24.40
CA MET A 144 19.84 38.49 23.30
C MET A 144 20.94 38.24 22.26
N LYS A 145 21.12 36.98 21.87
CA LYS A 145 21.97 36.57 20.74
C LYS A 145 21.08 36.08 19.61
N THR A 146 21.25 36.66 18.44
CA THR A 146 20.61 36.18 17.21
C THR A 146 21.23 34.83 16.81
N LYS A 147 20.38 33.84 16.58
CA LYS A 147 20.74 32.53 16.04
C LYS A 147 20.09 32.38 14.67
N THR A 148 20.92 32.15 13.66
CA THR A 148 20.49 31.81 12.30
C THR A 148 20.25 30.30 12.21
N VAL A 149 19.14 29.91 11.58
CA VAL A 149 18.73 28.52 11.32
C VAL A 149 19.08 28.13 9.88
N PHE A 150 18.84 29.05 8.94
CA PHE A 150 19.17 28.93 7.52
C PHE A 150 19.31 30.31 6.85
N ARG A 151 19.93 30.35 5.67
CA ARG A 151 20.16 31.53 4.83
C ARG A 151 19.60 31.34 3.42
N PRO A 152 19.35 32.45 2.68
CA PRO A 152 18.99 32.39 1.27
C PRO A 152 19.98 31.55 0.45
N GLY A 153 19.46 30.71 -0.44
CA GLY A 153 20.22 29.81 -1.31
C GLY A 153 20.63 28.48 -0.68
N GLU A 154 20.49 28.32 0.64
CA GLU A 154 20.79 27.03 1.27
C GLU A 154 19.73 25.98 0.91
N ILE A 155 20.18 24.83 0.43
CA ILE A 155 19.35 23.66 0.15
C ILE A 155 19.64 22.64 1.24
N PHE A 156 18.62 22.29 2.01
CA PHE A 156 18.71 21.24 3.02
C PHE A 156 18.11 19.95 2.49
N ILE A 157 18.70 18.84 2.88
CA ILE A 157 18.18 17.50 2.68
C ILE A 157 18.18 16.80 4.04
N ARG A 158 17.28 15.83 4.20
CA ARG A 158 17.35 14.93 5.34
C ARG A 158 18.37 13.81 5.08
N ASP A 159 19.19 13.49 6.08
CA ASP A 159 20.19 12.42 6.05
C ASP A 159 20.19 11.74 7.43
N GLY A 160 19.59 10.54 7.52
CA GLY A 160 19.23 9.94 8.79
C GLY A 160 18.19 10.79 9.55
N ALA A 161 18.36 10.95 10.86
CA ALA A 161 17.52 11.82 11.68
C ALA A 161 17.89 13.33 11.54
N GLY A 162 18.92 13.67 10.77
CA GLY A 162 19.48 15.02 10.72
C GLY A 162 19.14 15.78 9.44
N ASN A 163 19.04 17.11 9.56
CA ASN A 163 19.02 18.01 8.41
C ASN A 163 20.43 18.53 8.10
N VAL A 164 20.90 18.26 6.88
CA VAL A 164 22.22 18.68 6.40
C VAL A 164 22.13 19.51 5.12
N PRO A 165 23.02 20.48 4.89
CA PRO A 165 23.15 21.12 3.59
C PRO A 165 23.48 20.07 2.51
N VAL A 166 22.88 20.22 1.33
CA VAL A 166 23.15 19.34 0.19
C VAL A 166 24.64 19.36 -0.18
N ARG A 167 25.20 18.18 -0.46
CA ARG A 167 26.57 18.04 -0.97
C ARG A 167 26.54 17.48 -2.38
N TYR A 168 27.68 17.56 -3.07
CA TYR A 168 27.78 17.08 -4.45
C TYR A 168 27.33 15.62 -4.62
N ARG A 169 27.65 14.75 -3.67
CA ARG A 169 27.27 13.32 -3.67
C ARG A 169 25.75 13.09 -3.64
N ASP A 170 24.98 14.07 -3.17
CA ASP A 170 23.55 13.91 -2.94
C ASP A 170 22.73 14.26 -4.19
N TRP A 171 23.31 14.98 -5.16
CA TRP A 171 22.63 15.44 -6.36
C TRP A 171 21.93 14.34 -7.18
N PRO A 172 22.53 13.16 -7.42
CA PRO A 172 21.84 12.09 -8.14
C PRO A 172 20.53 11.67 -7.47
N SER A 173 20.50 11.63 -6.13
CA SER A 173 19.29 11.27 -5.37
C SER A 173 18.28 12.41 -5.37
N VAL A 174 18.73 13.65 -5.19
CA VAL A 174 17.87 14.84 -5.16
C VAL A 174 17.19 15.09 -6.51
N LEU A 175 17.91 14.90 -7.62
CA LEU A 175 17.40 15.15 -8.97
C LEU A 175 16.68 13.94 -9.59
N SER A 176 16.66 12.79 -8.93
CA SER A 176 16.08 11.54 -9.45
C SER A 176 14.67 11.71 -10.03
N LYS A 177 13.79 12.44 -9.32
CA LYS A 177 12.42 12.74 -9.77
C LYS A 177 12.40 13.66 -10.99
N HIS A 178 13.22 14.69 -11.00
CA HIS A 178 13.33 15.61 -12.16
C HIS A 178 13.87 14.88 -13.39
N ASP A 179 14.92 14.09 -13.24
CA ASP A 179 15.53 13.33 -14.33
C ASP A 179 14.55 12.28 -14.89
N HIS A 180 13.70 11.71 -14.02
CA HIS A 180 12.60 10.85 -14.45
C HIS A 180 11.59 11.62 -15.32
N HIS A 181 11.09 12.76 -14.86
CA HIS A 181 10.17 13.60 -15.64
C HIS A 181 10.78 14.07 -16.97
N MET A 182 12.09 14.37 -17.01
CA MET A 182 12.78 14.74 -18.25
C MET A 182 12.84 13.59 -19.25
N LYS A 183 13.05 12.36 -18.79
CA LYS A 183 13.00 11.17 -19.66
C LYS A 183 11.58 10.94 -20.20
N GLU A 184 10.56 11.11 -19.36
CA GLU A 184 9.16 11.03 -19.78
C GLU A 184 8.80 12.12 -20.80
N ALA A 185 9.21 13.37 -20.55
CA ALA A 185 8.99 14.49 -21.46
C ALA A 185 9.70 14.28 -22.80
N ALA A 186 10.95 13.80 -22.79
CA ALA A 186 11.71 13.51 -24.02
C ALA A 186 11.06 12.42 -24.89
N THR A 187 10.28 11.51 -24.28
CA THR A 187 9.55 10.47 -25.00
C THR A 187 8.11 10.88 -25.33
N SER A 188 7.65 12.06 -24.90
CA SER A 188 6.25 12.49 -25.00
C SER A 188 5.74 12.58 -26.44
N ASP A 189 6.54 13.12 -27.37
CA ASP A 189 6.14 13.21 -28.79
C ASP A 189 5.95 11.84 -29.42
N VAL A 190 6.86 10.90 -29.12
CA VAL A 190 6.77 9.50 -29.57
C VAL A 190 5.55 8.81 -28.93
N ASN A 191 5.35 9.00 -27.63
CA ASN A 191 4.20 8.50 -26.89
C ASN A 191 2.87 9.01 -27.48
N SER A 192 2.78 10.30 -27.81
CA SER A 192 1.61 10.95 -28.41
C SER A 192 1.32 10.39 -29.80
N LEU A 193 2.33 10.21 -30.64
CA LEU A 193 2.18 9.59 -31.95
C LEU A 193 1.70 8.14 -31.84
N MET A 194 2.27 7.35 -30.92
CA MET A 194 1.89 5.96 -30.71
C MET A 194 0.48 5.81 -30.14
N SER A 195 0.07 6.69 -29.22
CA SER A 195 -1.30 6.73 -28.71
C SER A 195 -2.30 7.07 -29.82
N LYS A 196 -2.03 8.10 -30.64
CA LYS A 196 -2.88 8.43 -31.80
C LYS A 196 -2.94 7.30 -32.82
N LEU A 197 -1.82 6.61 -33.03
CA LEU A 197 -1.78 5.43 -33.89
C LEU A 197 -2.66 4.31 -33.32
N ALA A 198 -2.53 3.99 -32.03
CA ALA A 198 -3.36 2.99 -31.35
C ALA A 198 -4.86 3.32 -31.44
N ASP A 199 -5.23 4.59 -31.23
CA ASP A 199 -6.62 5.07 -31.33
C ASP A 199 -7.15 4.99 -32.77
N ALA A 200 -6.36 5.44 -33.76
CA ALA A 200 -6.73 5.40 -35.16
C ALA A 200 -6.92 3.96 -35.68
N ILE A 201 -6.11 3.02 -35.20
CA ILE A 201 -6.21 1.60 -35.57
C ILE A 201 -7.43 0.94 -34.91
N GLY A 202 -7.86 1.40 -33.73
CA GLY A 202 -9.10 0.96 -33.07
C GLY A 202 -10.37 1.08 -33.92
N GLY A 203 -10.32 1.83 -35.03
CA GLY A 203 -11.41 2.06 -35.99
C GLY A 203 -11.63 0.98 -37.07
N GLY A 204 -10.95 -0.17 -37.04
CA GLY A 204 -11.34 -1.34 -37.85
C GLY A 204 -10.26 -1.94 -38.77
N SER A 205 -9.03 -1.44 -38.75
CA SER A 205 -7.90 -2.05 -39.47
C SER A 205 -7.07 -2.94 -38.54
N LYS A 206 -6.72 -4.16 -38.95
CA LYS A 206 -5.76 -5.01 -38.22
C LYS A 206 -4.34 -4.49 -38.44
N VAL A 207 -3.88 -3.58 -37.59
CA VAL A 207 -2.50 -3.10 -37.57
C VAL A 207 -1.91 -3.38 -36.20
N ASN A 208 -0.77 -4.06 -36.16
CA ASN A 208 -0.11 -4.41 -34.90
C ASN A 208 0.31 -3.11 -34.18
N VAL A 209 -0.10 -2.93 -32.92
CA VAL A 209 0.34 -1.78 -32.10
C VAL A 209 1.57 -2.24 -31.31
N PRO A 210 2.78 -1.72 -31.61
CA PRO A 210 4.00 -2.16 -30.95
C PRO A 210 3.96 -1.93 -29.44
N LEU A 211 4.34 -2.93 -28.67
CA LEU A 211 4.53 -2.83 -27.22
C LEU A 211 6.02 -2.66 -26.91
N GLU A 212 6.49 -1.42 -27.00
CA GLU A 212 7.91 -1.10 -26.88
C GLU A 212 8.35 -0.76 -25.44
N PRO A 213 9.55 -1.19 -25.00
CA PRO A 213 10.02 -0.96 -23.63
C PRO A 213 10.18 0.51 -23.23
N PHE A 214 10.34 1.43 -24.17
CA PHE A 214 10.56 2.85 -23.89
C PHE A 214 9.26 3.66 -23.74
N LEU A 215 8.09 3.07 -24.01
CA LEU A 215 6.81 3.77 -23.92
C LEU A 215 6.47 4.13 -22.47
N ALA A 216 5.84 5.29 -22.27
CA ALA A 216 5.24 5.66 -20.99
C ALA A 216 4.08 4.73 -20.64
N ASP A 217 3.80 4.54 -19.35
CA ASP A 217 2.86 3.54 -18.88
C ASP A 217 1.40 3.82 -19.33
N GLU A 218 1.02 5.09 -19.53
CA GLU A 218 -0.28 5.46 -20.11
C GLU A 218 -0.40 5.04 -21.58
N THR A 219 0.69 5.17 -22.34
CA THR A 219 0.75 4.72 -23.74
C THR A 219 0.72 3.19 -23.80
N VAL A 220 1.44 2.53 -22.89
CA VAL A 220 1.43 1.06 -22.77
C VAL A 220 0.03 0.56 -22.45
N SER A 221 -0.69 1.17 -21.51
CA SER A 221 -2.08 0.83 -21.19
C SER A 221 -2.99 0.90 -22.43
N SER A 222 -2.89 1.99 -23.19
CA SER A 222 -3.66 2.18 -24.43
C SER A 222 -3.31 1.14 -25.50
N ALA A 223 -2.03 0.82 -25.64
CA ALA A 223 -1.53 -0.19 -26.58
C ALA A 223 -1.95 -1.62 -26.19
N ILE A 224 -1.94 -1.96 -24.90
CA ILE A 224 -2.45 -3.25 -24.40
C ILE A 224 -3.93 -3.36 -24.74
N ARG A 225 -4.74 -2.35 -24.41
CA ARG A 225 -6.18 -2.34 -24.74
C ARG A 225 -6.46 -2.45 -26.24
N ALA A 226 -5.64 -1.82 -27.08
CA ALA A 226 -5.76 -1.94 -28.53
C ALA A 226 -5.45 -3.37 -29.00
N ASN A 227 -4.37 -3.98 -28.52
CA ASN A 227 -3.99 -5.35 -28.89
C ASN A 227 -5.00 -6.40 -28.40
N ILE A 228 -5.58 -6.22 -27.20
CA ILE A 228 -6.66 -7.10 -26.71
C ILE A 228 -7.87 -7.01 -27.64
N ARG A 229 -8.34 -5.78 -27.96
CA ARG A 229 -9.50 -5.56 -28.84
C ARG A 229 -9.31 -6.13 -30.25
N GLN A 230 -8.09 -6.10 -30.77
CA GLN A 230 -7.77 -6.64 -32.09
C GLN A 230 -7.53 -8.16 -32.10
N GLY A 231 -7.43 -8.79 -30.92
CA GLY A 231 -7.10 -10.21 -30.80
C GLY A 231 -5.62 -10.52 -31.11
N ASN A 232 -4.72 -9.55 -30.97
CA ASN A 232 -3.28 -9.69 -31.22
C ASN A 232 -2.58 -10.43 -30.07
N ARG A 233 -3.02 -11.67 -29.78
CA ARG A 233 -2.54 -12.46 -28.63
C ARG A 233 -1.05 -12.80 -28.67
N ALA A 234 -0.45 -12.87 -29.85
CA ALA A 234 0.98 -13.14 -29.99
C ALA A 234 1.83 -11.99 -29.44
N GLU A 235 1.45 -10.75 -29.74
CA GLU A 235 2.16 -9.54 -29.28
C GLU A 235 2.11 -9.43 -27.75
N LEU A 236 0.94 -9.64 -27.17
CA LEU A 236 0.75 -9.62 -25.71
C LEU A 236 1.55 -10.73 -25.01
N LYS A 237 1.67 -11.92 -25.62
CA LYS A 237 2.50 -13.01 -25.09
C LYS A 237 3.99 -12.69 -25.16
N ILE A 238 4.46 -12.09 -26.26
CA ILE A 238 5.85 -11.65 -26.39
C ILE A 238 6.15 -10.58 -25.34
N PHE A 239 5.25 -9.61 -25.16
CA PHE A 239 5.42 -8.57 -24.15
C PHE A 239 5.46 -9.10 -22.72
N LEU A 240 4.61 -10.07 -22.37
CA LEU A 240 4.67 -10.76 -21.08
C LEU A 240 6.01 -11.48 -20.87
N GLN A 241 6.53 -12.17 -21.88
CA GLN A 241 7.82 -12.86 -21.79
C GLN A 241 8.99 -11.89 -21.66
N ASN A 242 9.00 -10.82 -22.45
CA ASN A 242 10.03 -9.78 -22.35
C ASN A 242 10.01 -9.14 -20.95
N SER A 243 8.82 -8.84 -20.41
CA SER A 243 8.69 -8.30 -19.04
C SER A 243 9.20 -9.28 -17.98
N ARG A 244 8.97 -10.58 -18.17
CA ARG A 244 9.52 -11.64 -17.30
C ARG A 244 11.04 -11.69 -17.38
N ASP A 245 11.61 -11.63 -18.57
CA ASP A 245 13.06 -11.66 -18.75
C ASP A 245 13.71 -10.42 -18.13
N ASP A 246 13.08 -9.25 -18.27
CA ASP A 246 13.52 -8.02 -17.59
C ASP A 246 13.50 -8.15 -16.05
N ILE A 247 12.51 -8.83 -15.48
CA ILE A 247 12.45 -9.13 -14.03
C ILE A 247 13.60 -10.04 -13.60
N VAL A 248 14.00 -10.98 -14.45
CA VAL A 248 15.06 -11.94 -14.09
C VAL A 248 16.46 -11.34 -14.25
N MET A 249 16.63 -10.41 -15.19
CA MET A 249 17.96 -9.90 -15.59
C MET A 249 18.33 -8.55 -14.95
N ASN A 250 17.35 -7.73 -14.57
CA ASN A 250 17.60 -6.38 -14.06
C ASN A 250 17.49 -6.32 -12.53
N ASP A 251 18.22 -5.39 -11.92
CA ASP A 251 18.12 -5.12 -10.47
C ASP A 251 16.87 -4.30 -10.11
N ASP A 252 16.40 -3.43 -11.01
CA ASP A 252 15.15 -2.67 -10.86
C ASP A 252 13.96 -3.44 -11.43
N LEU A 253 13.17 -4.00 -10.53
CA LEU A 253 12.07 -4.90 -10.84
C LEU A 253 10.72 -4.21 -10.92
N VAL A 254 10.59 -2.99 -10.37
CA VAL A 254 9.27 -2.37 -10.18
C VAL A 254 8.62 -2.11 -11.52
N LYS A 255 9.33 -1.47 -12.45
CA LYS A 255 8.81 -1.15 -13.78
C LYS A 255 8.38 -2.39 -14.58
N PRO A 256 9.19 -3.45 -14.74
CA PRO A 256 8.75 -4.62 -15.48
C PRO A 256 7.65 -5.41 -14.74
N LEU A 257 7.61 -5.43 -13.40
CA LEU A 257 6.48 -5.99 -12.64
C LEU A 257 5.19 -5.20 -12.87
N VAL A 258 5.24 -3.87 -12.84
CA VAL A 258 4.10 -2.98 -13.12
C VAL A 258 3.51 -3.27 -14.49
N ARG A 259 4.35 -3.43 -15.51
CA ARG A 259 3.92 -3.74 -16.88
C ARG A 259 3.30 -5.11 -16.99
N LEU A 260 3.94 -6.12 -16.39
CA LEU A 260 3.45 -7.49 -16.39
C LEU A 260 2.08 -7.58 -15.71
N VAL A 261 1.93 -7.03 -14.50
CA VAL A 261 0.64 -7.00 -13.78
C VAL A 261 -0.39 -6.15 -14.53
N GLY A 262 0.04 -5.05 -15.13
CA GLY A 262 -0.77 -4.17 -15.96
C GLY A 262 -1.51 -4.88 -17.08
N VAL A 263 -0.84 -5.80 -17.79
CA VAL A 263 -1.48 -6.65 -18.80
C VAL A 263 -2.61 -7.47 -18.19
N GLY A 264 -2.39 -8.02 -17.00
CA GLY A 264 -3.41 -8.76 -16.24
C GLY A 264 -4.60 -7.90 -15.85
N CYS A 265 -4.37 -6.69 -15.32
CA CYS A 265 -5.44 -5.76 -14.95
C CYS A 265 -6.29 -5.34 -16.15
N GLU A 266 -5.66 -5.05 -17.29
CA GLU A 266 -6.37 -4.73 -18.54
C GLU A 266 -7.12 -5.94 -19.10
N ALA A 267 -6.55 -7.15 -18.99
CA ALA A 267 -7.22 -8.38 -19.39
C ALA A 267 -8.49 -8.65 -18.58
N MET A 268 -8.48 -8.40 -17.27
CA MET A 268 -9.66 -8.52 -16.42
C MET A 268 -10.78 -7.55 -16.85
N LEU A 269 -10.43 -6.30 -17.16
CA LEU A 269 -11.41 -5.32 -17.65
C LEU A 269 -12.01 -5.66 -19.01
N ALA A 270 -11.25 -6.37 -19.84
CA ALA A 270 -11.69 -6.81 -21.15
C ALA A 270 -12.34 -8.21 -21.15
N ASP A 271 -12.56 -8.80 -19.97
CA ASP A 271 -13.04 -10.17 -19.79
C ASP A 271 -12.18 -11.24 -20.53
N ASP A 272 -10.89 -10.97 -20.80
CA ASP A 272 -9.97 -11.94 -21.39
C ASP A 272 -9.32 -12.80 -20.30
N HIS A 273 -10.11 -13.77 -19.81
CA HIS A 273 -9.67 -14.70 -18.76
C HIS A 273 -8.40 -15.48 -19.14
N TYR A 274 -8.24 -15.84 -20.42
CA TYR A 274 -7.06 -16.57 -20.88
C TYR A 274 -5.78 -15.75 -20.69
N LEU A 275 -5.82 -14.47 -21.08
CA LEU A 275 -4.68 -13.58 -20.92
C LEU A 275 -4.39 -13.31 -19.43
N ALA A 276 -5.42 -13.13 -18.61
CA ALA A 276 -5.25 -12.93 -17.17
C ALA A 276 -4.59 -14.15 -16.49
N VAL A 277 -5.02 -15.38 -16.81
CA VAL A 277 -4.35 -16.61 -16.34
C VAL A 277 -2.92 -16.68 -16.86
N LYS A 278 -2.67 -16.30 -18.12
CA LYS A 278 -1.31 -16.29 -18.66
C LYS A 278 -0.40 -15.32 -17.92
N THR A 279 -0.92 -14.17 -17.50
CA THR A 279 -0.19 -13.24 -16.62
C THR A 279 0.18 -13.90 -15.30
N ILE A 280 -0.73 -14.61 -14.63
CA ILE A 280 -0.43 -15.35 -13.39
C ILE A 280 0.68 -16.39 -13.59
N GLU A 281 0.62 -17.16 -14.68
CA GLU A 281 1.68 -18.12 -15.02
C GLU A 281 3.03 -17.43 -15.17
N THR A 282 3.08 -16.34 -15.93
CA THR A 282 4.32 -15.59 -16.16
C THR A 282 4.84 -14.94 -14.86
N MET A 283 3.97 -14.44 -13.98
CA MET A 283 4.36 -13.97 -12.63
C MET A 283 5.02 -15.07 -11.82
N TYR A 284 4.40 -16.25 -11.78
CA TYR A 284 4.89 -17.39 -11.03
C TYR A 284 6.25 -17.88 -11.58
N ASP A 285 6.40 -17.93 -12.90
CA ASP A 285 7.67 -18.31 -13.55
C ASP A 285 8.80 -17.30 -13.26
N ALA A 286 8.48 -15.99 -13.29
CA ALA A 286 9.41 -14.94 -12.90
C ALA A 286 9.85 -15.12 -11.44
N PHE A 287 8.88 -15.24 -10.52
CA PHE A 287 9.10 -15.48 -9.10
C PHE A 287 10.02 -16.68 -8.84
N ALA A 288 9.72 -17.82 -9.45
CA ALA A 288 10.51 -19.04 -9.26
C ALA A 288 11.98 -18.87 -9.69
N SER A 289 12.23 -18.01 -10.68
CA SER A 289 13.56 -17.72 -11.21
C SER A 289 14.36 -16.81 -10.28
N ILE A 290 13.69 -15.88 -9.60
CA ILE A 290 14.31 -14.90 -8.69
C ILE A 290 14.18 -15.26 -7.20
N ALA A 291 13.59 -16.42 -6.87
CA ALA A 291 13.28 -16.86 -5.51
C ALA A 291 14.48 -16.94 -4.54
N LYS A 292 15.71 -16.76 -5.03
CA LYS A 292 16.93 -16.68 -4.22
C LYS A 292 17.21 -15.27 -3.67
N SER A 293 16.57 -14.24 -4.23
CA SER A 293 16.74 -12.83 -3.86
C SER A 293 15.55 -12.37 -3.01
N PRO A 294 15.73 -12.15 -1.69
CA PRO A 294 14.63 -11.78 -0.81
C PRO A 294 13.93 -10.46 -1.20
N SER A 295 14.68 -9.47 -1.67
CA SER A 295 14.12 -8.19 -2.14
C SER A 295 13.30 -8.36 -3.42
N ALA A 296 13.77 -9.20 -4.35
CA ALA A 296 13.05 -9.49 -5.58
C ALA A 296 11.75 -10.27 -5.32
N VAL A 297 11.82 -11.22 -4.40
CA VAL A 297 10.68 -11.97 -3.87
C VAL A 297 9.65 -11.04 -3.26
N ALA A 298 10.07 -10.11 -2.40
CA ALA A 298 9.21 -9.11 -1.77
C ALA A 298 8.44 -8.27 -2.81
N ALA A 299 9.16 -7.69 -3.79
CA ALA A 299 8.57 -6.92 -4.88
C ALA A 299 7.56 -7.72 -5.70
N THR A 300 7.83 -9.00 -5.97
CA THR A 300 6.92 -9.87 -6.74
C THR A 300 5.67 -10.24 -5.93
N VAL A 301 5.77 -10.36 -4.61
CA VAL A 301 4.62 -10.55 -3.73
C VAL A 301 3.71 -9.31 -3.75
N VAL A 302 4.27 -8.09 -3.70
CA VAL A 302 3.51 -6.84 -3.85
C VAL A 302 2.79 -6.79 -5.19
N ALA A 303 3.46 -7.19 -6.27
CA ALA A 303 2.85 -7.33 -7.59
C ALA A 303 1.68 -8.33 -7.59
N GLY A 304 1.82 -9.47 -6.87
CA GLY A 304 0.74 -10.43 -6.64
C GLY A 304 -0.46 -9.82 -5.91
N TYR A 305 -0.22 -9.01 -4.88
CA TYR A 305 -1.26 -8.31 -4.13
C TYR A 305 -2.03 -7.32 -5.02
N LEU A 306 -1.32 -6.60 -5.89
CA LEU A 306 -1.92 -5.67 -6.84
C LEU A 306 -2.83 -6.38 -7.85
N PHE A 307 -2.38 -7.50 -8.43
CA PHE A 307 -3.19 -8.32 -9.32
C PHE A 307 -4.43 -8.88 -8.59
N GLY A 308 -4.23 -9.42 -7.39
CA GLY A 308 -5.30 -9.98 -6.58
C GLY A 308 -6.34 -8.93 -6.16
N ALA A 309 -5.89 -7.74 -5.77
CA ALA A 309 -6.74 -6.61 -5.47
C ALA A 309 -7.54 -6.15 -6.70
N ALA A 310 -6.93 -6.14 -7.89
CA ALA A 310 -7.65 -5.87 -9.14
C ALA A 310 -8.74 -6.92 -9.39
N ALA A 311 -8.45 -8.22 -9.21
CA ALA A 311 -9.43 -9.30 -9.35
C ALA A 311 -10.61 -9.15 -8.38
N VAL A 312 -10.37 -8.69 -7.14
CA VAL A 312 -11.45 -8.37 -6.18
C VAL A 312 -12.34 -7.23 -6.68
N ARG A 313 -11.75 -6.17 -7.24
CA ARG A 313 -12.50 -5.01 -7.75
C ARG A 313 -13.30 -5.32 -9.01
N THR A 314 -12.73 -6.08 -9.94
CA THR A 314 -13.38 -6.48 -11.20
C THR A 314 -14.32 -7.68 -11.02
N GLY A 315 -14.24 -8.38 -9.89
CA GLY A 315 -15.08 -9.55 -9.61
C GLY A 315 -14.66 -10.81 -10.35
N CYS A 316 -13.41 -10.91 -10.77
CA CYS A 316 -12.84 -12.09 -11.42
C CYS A 316 -12.45 -13.16 -10.38
N TRP A 317 -13.43 -13.69 -9.65
CA TRP A 317 -13.23 -14.57 -8.49
C TRP A 317 -12.41 -15.84 -8.78
N GLU A 318 -12.54 -16.40 -9.98
CA GLU A 318 -11.84 -17.60 -10.43
C GLU A 318 -10.32 -17.39 -10.53
N LEU A 319 -9.87 -16.15 -10.74
CA LEU A 319 -8.43 -15.85 -10.83
C LEU A 319 -7.76 -15.83 -9.46
N ILE A 320 -8.52 -15.64 -8.37
CA ILE A 320 -7.97 -15.54 -7.01
C ILE A 320 -7.38 -16.89 -6.54
N PRO A 321 -8.10 -18.04 -6.56
CA PRO A 321 -7.48 -19.31 -6.22
C PRO A 321 -6.38 -19.71 -7.22
N GLU A 322 -6.51 -19.37 -8.50
CA GLU A 322 -5.46 -19.58 -9.50
C GLU A 322 -4.16 -18.83 -9.17
N LEU A 323 -4.25 -17.60 -8.66
CA LEU A 323 -3.10 -16.84 -8.20
C LEU A 323 -2.52 -17.41 -6.89
N VAL A 324 -3.40 -17.73 -5.94
CA VAL A 324 -3.02 -18.01 -4.54
C VAL A 324 -2.53 -19.45 -4.37
N LEU A 325 -3.26 -20.44 -4.88
CA LEU A 325 -3.06 -21.86 -4.60
C LEU A 325 -2.03 -22.52 -5.55
N ARG A 326 -0.94 -21.81 -5.83
CA ARG A 326 0.21 -22.34 -6.56
C ARG A 326 1.33 -22.67 -5.59
N PRO A 327 1.56 -23.96 -5.29
CA PRO A 327 2.52 -24.35 -4.27
C PRO A 327 3.94 -24.13 -4.75
N PHE A 328 4.81 -23.66 -3.86
CA PHE A 328 6.21 -23.41 -4.14
C PHE A 328 7.12 -24.11 -3.13
N GLN A 329 8.23 -24.63 -3.63
CA GLN A 329 9.29 -25.23 -2.83
C GLN A 329 10.63 -24.95 -3.50
N ARG A 330 11.51 -24.21 -2.82
CA ARG A 330 12.81 -23.80 -3.37
C ARG A 330 13.76 -24.96 -3.58
N THR A 331 13.87 -25.85 -2.59
CA THR A 331 14.63 -27.10 -2.68
C THR A 331 13.87 -28.20 -1.96
N PRO A 332 14.16 -29.48 -2.23
CA PRO A 332 13.51 -30.60 -1.53
C PRO A 332 13.61 -30.55 0.00
N ALA A 333 14.60 -29.83 0.55
CA ALA A 333 14.79 -29.64 1.98
C ALA A 333 13.96 -28.50 2.59
N HIS A 334 13.47 -27.54 1.78
CA HIS A 334 12.61 -26.46 2.26
C HIS A 334 11.17 -26.97 2.43
N PRO A 335 10.41 -26.47 3.42
CA PRO A 335 8.97 -26.72 3.48
C PRO A 335 8.29 -26.34 2.17
N ARG A 336 7.38 -27.21 1.70
CA ARG A 336 6.50 -26.89 0.58
C ARG A 336 5.34 -26.07 1.11
N TYR A 337 5.18 -24.85 0.60
CA TYR A 337 4.04 -24.01 0.92
C TYR A 337 2.96 -24.18 -0.14
N SER A 338 1.69 -24.13 0.29
CA SER A 338 0.53 -24.18 -0.60
C SER A 338 0.43 -22.96 -1.54
N SER A 339 1.11 -21.87 -1.17
CA SER A 339 1.13 -20.62 -1.92
C SER A 339 2.54 -20.06 -2.04
N TRP A 340 2.94 -19.70 -3.26
CA TRP A 340 4.16 -18.95 -3.54
C TRP A 340 4.18 -17.58 -2.86
N ILE A 341 3.00 -16.94 -2.69
CA ILE A 341 2.84 -15.71 -1.91
C ILE A 341 3.23 -15.95 -0.46
N ARG A 342 2.83 -17.09 0.14
CA ARG A 342 3.22 -17.44 1.52
C ARG A 342 4.71 -17.64 1.66
N TYR A 343 5.33 -18.37 0.72
CA TYR A 343 6.78 -18.52 0.68
C TYR A 343 7.45 -17.14 0.64
N GLY A 344 6.97 -16.27 -0.25
CA GLY A 344 7.56 -14.95 -0.45
C GLY A 344 7.43 -14.05 0.79
N GLN A 345 6.29 -14.07 1.49
CA GLN A 345 6.12 -13.36 2.75
C GLN A 345 7.11 -13.83 3.83
N ILE A 346 7.30 -15.16 3.95
CA ILE A 346 8.22 -15.73 4.94
C ILE A 346 9.66 -15.35 4.62
N GLU A 347 10.09 -15.46 3.36
CA GLU A 347 11.44 -15.08 2.95
C GLU A 347 11.70 -13.57 3.12
N ALA A 348 10.74 -12.74 2.74
CA ALA A 348 10.83 -11.29 2.88
C ALA A 348 10.90 -10.86 4.35
N SER A 349 10.10 -11.49 5.21
CA SER A 349 10.15 -11.31 6.67
C SER A 349 11.50 -11.73 7.24
N ALA A 350 11.96 -12.94 6.93
CA ALA A 350 13.21 -13.50 7.47
C ALA A 350 14.45 -12.67 7.10
N HIS A 351 14.38 -11.90 6.01
CA HIS A 351 15.46 -11.04 5.52
C HIS A 351 15.18 -9.54 5.70
N ASN A 352 14.29 -9.18 6.63
CA ASN A 352 14.00 -7.79 7.02
C ASN A 352 13.64 -6.88 5.83
N GLN A 353 12.99 -7.44 4.80
CA GLN A 353 12.37 -6.63 3.73
C GLN A 353 11.06 -6.03 4.24
N TYR A 354 10.35 -6.77 5.10
CA TYR A 354 9.19 -6.31 5.88
C TYR A 354 9.46 -6.58 7.37
N PRO A 355 10.41 -5.91 8.04
CA PRO A 355 10.80 -6.26 9.41
C PRO A 355 9.65 -5.98 10.40
N PHE A 356 9.52 -6.87 11.39
CA PHE A 356 8.47 -6.87 12.41
C PHE A 356 9.03 -6.41 13.76
N SER A 357 8.17 -5.70 14.51
CA SER A 357 8.26 -5.35 15.93
C SER A 357 9.32 -4.33 16.40
N SER A 358 8.89 -3.51 17.36
CA SER A 358 9.67 -2.58 18.17
C SER A 358 10.38 -3.24 19.37
N GLN A 359 10.49 -4.57 19.41
CA GLN A 359 11.26 -5.30 20.42
C GLN A 359 12.51 -5.95 19.81
N PRO A 360 13.62 -6.05 20.58
CA PRO A 360 14.75 -6.86 20.16
C PRO A 360 14.29 -8.30 19.93
N PRO A 361 14.88 -9.01 18.94
CA PRO A 361 14.46 -10.36 18.60
C PRO A 361 14.66 -11.27 19.81
N ASP A 362 13.57 -11.77 20.37
CA ASP A 362 13.60 -12.88 21.31
C ASP A 362 13.55 -14.17 20.47
N GLU A 363 14.45 -15.12 20.71
CA GLU A 363 14.72 -16.28 19.84
C GLU A 363 13.52 -17.24 19.66
N ASN A 364 12.40 -17.00 20.33
CA ASN A 364 11.26 -17.92 20.41
C ASN A 364 9.91 -17.35 19.92
N HIS A 365 9.86 -16.13 19.39
CA HIS A 365 8.61 -15.52 18.92
C HIS A 365 8.63 -15.20 17.42
N HIS A 366 7.92 -16.04 16.64
CA HIS A 366 7.51 -15.74 15.27
C HIS A 366 6.22 -14.91 15.34
N ASP A 367 6.31 -13.60 15.43
CA ASP A 367 5.12 -12.73 15.39
C ASP A 367 4.87 -12.22 13.95
N ASP A 368 3.67 -12.52 13.44
CA ASP A 368 3.21 -12.35 12.05
C ASP A 368 2.30 -11.09 11.84
N ASP A 369 2.80 -9.86 11.98
CA ASP A 369 2.25 -8.61 11.37
C ASP A 369 2.98 -8.03 10.10
N ASN A 370 2.44 -8.31 8.90
CA ASN A 370 3.01 -7.96 7.57
C ASN A 370 2.49 -6.64 6.94
N GLY A 371 1.88 -5.72 7.70
CA GLY A 371 1.10 -4.60 7.13
C GLY A 371 1.81 -3.69 6.09
N THR A 372 3.14 -3.61 6.12
CA THR A 372 3.94 -2.75 5.22
C THR A 372 3.81 -3.10 3.74
N MET A 373 3.58 -4.38 3.41
CA MET A 373 3.40 -4.82 2.01
C MET A 373 2.12 -4.25 1.37
N ILE A 374 1.04 -4.08 2.16
CA ILE A 374 -0.22 -3.49 1.70
C ILE A 374 -0.02 -2.01 1.41
N SER A 375 0.68 -1.29 2.30
CA SER A 375 1.05 0.11 2.08
C SER A 375 1.96 0.27 0.85
N GLU A 376 2.87 -0.67 0.60
CA GLU A 376 3.76 -0.64 -0.57
C GLU A 376 2.96 -0.85 -1.87
N GLY A 377 2.06 -1.83 -1.88
CA GLY A 377 1.11 -2.02 -2.98
C GLY A 377 0.25 -0.78 -3.23
N LEU A 378 -0.24 -0.12 -2.18
CA LEU A 378 -0.99 1.13 -2.32
C LEU A 378 -0.14 2.23 -2.96
N SER A 379 1.12 2.37 -2.56
CA SER A 379 2.07 3.32 -3.14
C SER A 379 2.29 3.06 -4.65
N TRP A 380 2.49 1.80 -5.02
CA TRP A 380 2.65 1.39 -6.42
C TRP A 380 1.37 1.69 -7.23
N ALA A 381 0.21 1.32 -6.72
CA ALA A 381 -1.07 1.57 -7.39
C ALA A 381 -1.31 3.07 -7.61
N ARG A 382 -0.98 3.92 -6.62
CA ARG A 382 -1.14 5.38 -6.74
C ARG A 382 -0.22 5.96 -7.80
N SER A 383 1.04 5.51 -7.83
CA SER A 383 2.09 6.02 -8.71
C SER A 383 1.99 5.50 -10.15
N ASN A 384 1.39 4.33 -10.36
CA ASN A 384 1.33 3.67 -11.67
C ASN A 384 -0.13 3.38 -12.06
N PRO A 385 -0.77 4.24 -12.87
CA PRO A 385 -2.16 4.06 -13.31
C PRO A 385 -2.42 2.73 -14.02
N LEU A 386 -1.40 2.15 -14.66
CA LEU A 386 -1.49 0.86 -15.35
C LEU A 386 -1.89 -0.31 -14.43
N LEU A 387 -1.66 -0.21 -13.11
CA LEU A 387 -2.06 -1.21 -12.13
C LEU A 387 -3.54 -1.12 -11.72
N ARG A 388 -4.20 -0.04 -12.09
CA ARG A 388 -5.58 0.29 -11.69
C ARG A 388 -6.37 0.92 -12.85
N PRO A 389 -6.42 0.28 -14.02
CA PRO A 389 -7.14 0.84 -15.17
C PRO A 389 -8.64 1.00 -14.89
N ASP A 390 -9.15 0.32 -13.86
CA ASP A 390 -10.53 0.38 -13.37
C ASP A 390 -10.81 1.56 -12.41
N VAL A 391 -9.77 2.24 -11.91
CA VAL A 391 -9.88 3.32 -10.91
C VAL A 391 -9.26 4.61 -11.44
N LEU A 392 -10.09 5.51 -11.95
CA LEU A 392 -9.67 6.80 -12.53
C LEU A 392 -9.18 7.78 -11.46
N HIS A 393 -9.83 7.84 -10.29
CA HIS A 393 -9.55 8.80 -9.22
C HIS A 393 -9.69 8.16 -7.83
N ASP A 394 -8.62 7.55 -7.31
CA ASP A 394 -8.49 7.23 -5.88
C ASP A 394 -7.37 8.06 -5.29
N PHE A 395 -7.66 9.34 -5.06
CA PHE A 395 -6.68 10.26 -4.55
C PHE A 395 -6.56 10.25 -3.03
N GLY A 396 -7.37 9.50 -2.26
CA GLY A 396 -7.16 9.20 -0.81
C GLY A 396 -6.70 10.30 0.15
N LEU A 397 -6.66 11.57 -0.27
CA LEU A 397 -6.02 12.70 0.40
C LEU A 397 -7.06 13.68 0.95
N ASN A 398 -8.35 13.32 0.89
CA ASN A 398 -9.44 14.18 1.34
C ASN A 398 -9.84 13.92 2.79
N ASN A 399 -9.45 14.87 3.62
CA ASN A 399 -9.98 15.27 4.93
C ASN A 399 -11.36 14.68 5.28
N ASN A 400 -11.36 13.68 6.16
CA ASN A 400 -12.44 13.34 7.11
C ASN A 400 -13.84 12.96 6.60
N LYS A 401 -14.15 12.86 5.29
CA LYS A 401 -15.56 12.71 4.86
C LYS A 401 -16.01 11.50 4.06
N THR A 402 -15.16 10.55 3.67
CA THR A 402 -15.69 9.29 3.10
C THR A 402 -14.80 8.08 3.40
N ARG A 403 -15.17 7.35 4.45
CA ARG A 403 -14.63 6.01 4.79
C ARG A 403 -14.82 4.98 3.64
N THR A 404 -15.58 5.35 2.61
CA THR A 404 -15.98 4.54 1.44
C THR A 404 -15.21 4.85 0.16
N THR A 405 -14.25 5.79 0.14
CA THR A 405 -13.57 6.23 -1.10
C THR A 405 -12.17 5.68 -1.33
N GLU A 406 -11.55 4.97 -0.38
CA GLU A 406 -10.22 4.36 -0.56
C GLU A 406 -10.29 2.97 -1.22
N THR A 407 -10.79 2.95 -2.44
CA THR A 407 -11.04 1.72 -3.22
C THR A 407 -9.80 0.83 -3.31
N LEU A 408 -8.62 1.41 -3.55
CA LEU A 408 -7.38 0.65 -3.71
C LEU A 408 -6.97 -0.02 -2.39
N LEU A 409 -6.91 0.73 -1.30
CA LEU A 409 -6.53 0.19 0.01
C LEU A 409 -7.52 -0.89 0.49
N ASN A 410 -8.82 -0.63 0.34
CA ASN A 410 -9.85 -1.61 0.68
C ASN A 410 -9.66 -2.91 -0.11
N SER A 411 -9.44 -2.82 -1.42
CA SER A 411 -9.24 -4.01 -2.26
C SER A 411 -7.97 -4.79 -1.92
N LEU A 412 -6.88 -4.11 -1.52
CA LEU A 412 -5.66 -4.76 -1.05
C LEU A 412 -5.90 -5.52 0.27
N CYS A 413 -6.58 -4.89 1.25
CA CYS A 413 -6.94 -5.57 2.50
C CYS A 413 -7.89 -6.75 2.26
N GLN A 414 -8.86 -6.61 1.35
CA GLN A 414 -9.82 -7.67 1.02
C GLN A 414 -9.14 -8.86 0.33
N PHE A 415 -8.26 -8.60 -0.64
CA PHE A 415 -7.48 -9.66 -1.27
C PHE A 415 -6.57 -10.37 -0.26
N ASP A 416 -5.86 -9.63 0.58
CA ASP A 416 -5.00 -10.20 1.62
C ASP A 416 -5.76 -11.16 2.53
N PHE A 417 -6.93 -10.75 3.02
CA PHE A 417 -7.76 -11.60 3.87
C PHE A 417 -8.25 -12.86 3.12
N LEU A 418 -8.70 -12.70 1.86
CA LEU A 418 -9.10 -13.83 1.01
C LEU A 418 -7.94 -14.80 0.77
N TYR A 419 -6.74 -14.29 0.49
CA TYR A 419 -5.52 -15.07 0.33
C TYR A 419 -5.27 -15.94 1.56
N ALA A 420 -5.28 -15.34 2.76
CA ALA A 420 -5.03 -16.07 3.99
C ALA A 420 -6.13 -17.11 4.26
N TRP A 421 -7.38 -16.75 4.00
CA TRP A 421 -8.52 -17.65 4.13
C TRP A 421 -8.44 -18.85 3.17
N LEU A 422 -8.07 -18.64 1.91
CA LEU A 422 -7.87 -19.69 0.90
C LEU A 422 -6.76 -20.66 1.28
N VAL A 423 -5.61 -20.14 1.72
CA VAL A 423 -4.50 -20.97 2.17
C VAL A 423 -4.91 -21.81 3.39
N ASN A 424 -5.60 -21.21 4.37
CA ASN A 424 -6.04 -21.91 5.57
C ASN A 424 -7.14 -22.96 5.28
N ALA A 425 -8.01 -22.72 4.30
CA ALA A 425 -9.02 -23.68 3.85
C ALA A 425 -8.41 -24.86 3.06
N SER A 426 -7.32 -24.62 2.34
CA SER A 426 -6.63 -25.61 1.50
C SER A 426 -5.44 -26.31 2.19
N ALA A 427 -5.12 -25.95 3.45
CA ALA A 427 -3.93 -26.38 4.18
C ALA A 427 -3.77 -27.91 4.29
N ARG A 428 -4.87 -28.68 4.21
CA ARG A 428 -4.84 -30.16 4.22
C ARG A 428 -4.37 -30.78 2.91
N GLN A 429 -4.52 -30.08 1.78
CA GLN A 429 -4.27 -30.63 0.44
C GLN A 429 -2.82 -30.42 -0.05
N HIS A 430 -2.08 -29.45 0.50
CA HIS A 430 -0.85 -28.95 -0.14
C HIS A 430 0.41 -28.90 0.76
N GLY A 431 0.37 -29.51 1.95
CA GLY A 431 1.47 -29.47 2.93
C GLY A 431 1.29 -28.33 3.94
N GLY A 432 1.68 -28.59 5.19
CA GLY A 432 1.39 -27.70 6.33
C GLY A 432 2.05 -26.32 6.25
N GLY A 433 1.40 -25.34 6.90
CA GLY A 433 1.84 -23.95 6.99
C GLY A 433 0.67 -23.00 6.74
N GLY A 434 0.04 -22.52 7.81
CA GLY A 434 -1.05 -21.53 7.69
C GLY A 434 -0.57 -20.22 7.08
N ALA A 435 -1.50 -19.42 6.59
CA ALA A 435 -1.27 -18.04 6.19
C ALA A 435 -1.92 -17.07 7.18
N TYR A 436 -1.32 -15.90 7.26
CA TYR A 436 -1.74 -14.81 8.13
C TYR A 436 -2.11 -13.61 7.29
N ALA A 437 -3.19 -12.94 7.68
CA ALA A 437 -3.70 -11.78 6.97
C ALA A 437 -2.91 -10.54 7.43
N ALA A 438 -2.08 -9.96 6.55
CA ALA A 438 -1.37 -8.71 6.80
C ALA A 438 -2.33 -7.53 7.04
N SER A 439 -3.58 -7.67 6.59
CA SER A 439 -4.69 -6.76 6.86
C SER A 439 -5.06 -6.65 8.35
N SER A 440 -4.50 -7.48 9.23
CA SER A 440 -4.60 -7.32 10.69
C SER A 440 -4.03 -5.98 11.20
N ALA A 441 -3.07 -5.40 10.47
CA ALA A 441 -2.51 -4.07 10.72
C ALA A 441 -3.49 -2.92 10.42
N PHE A 442 -4.60 -3.22 9.73
CA PHE A 442 -5.62 -2.27 9.32
C PHE A 442 -6.93 -2.55 10.06
N LYS A 443 -7.89 -1.64 9.97
CA LYS A 443 -9.21 -1.80 10.57
C LYS A 443 -9.99 -2.90 9.86
N HIS A 444 -10.62 -3.78 10.63
CA HIS A 444 -11.42 -4.92 10.14
C HIS A 444 -12.55 -4.54 9.17
N TRP A 445 -13.09 -3.32 9.24
CA TRP A 445 -14.18 -2.88 8.35
C TRP A 445 -13.72 -2.78 6.88
N ARG A 446 -12.41 -2.77 6.61
CA ARG A 446 -11.88 -2.89 5.25
C ARG A 446 -12.07 -4.29 4.68
N THR A 447 -11.99 -5.32 5.51
CA THR A 447 -12.08 -6.75 5.13
C THR A 447 -13.50 -7.31 5.28
N LEU A 448 -14.30 -6.81 6.21
CA LEU A 448 -15.68 -7.28 6.41
C LEU A 448 -16.51 -7.38 5.11
N PRO A 449 -16.50 -6.39 4.19
CA PRO A 449 -17.31 -6.46 2.97
C PRO A 449 -17.04 -7.70 2.11
N ILE A 450 -15.78 -8.16 2.01
CA ILE A 450 -15.48 -9.35 1.21
C ILE A 450 -15.87 -10.65 1.92
N ILE A 451 -15.80 -10.67 3.26
CA ILE A 451 -16.28 -11.78 4.08
C ILE A 451 -17.79 -11.93 3.90
N GLU A 452 -18.53 -10.83 4.08
CA GLU A 452 -19.99 -10.82 3.93
C GLU A 452 -20.41 -11.25 2.53
N ARG A 453 -19.76 -10.72 1.49
CA ARG A 453 -20.05 -11.07 0.10
C ARG A 453 -19.81 -12.56 -0.18
N THR A 454 -18.73 -13.13 0.37
CA THR A 454 -18.39 -14.56 0.17
C THR A 454 -19.37 -15.49 0.90
N ILE A 455 -19.82 -15.10 2.10
CA ILE A 455 -20.79 -15.90 2.87
C ILE A 455 -22.18 -15.85 2.23
N THR A 456 -22.62 -14.66 1.82
CA THR A 456 -23.97 -14.44 1.29
C THR A 456 -24.15 -14.93 -0.15
N ASN A 457 -23.06 -15.09 -0.91
CA ASN A 457 -23.12 -15.52 -2.31
C ASN A 457 -22.44 -16.89 -2.52
N GLY A 458 -23.26 -17.92 -2.70
CA GLY A 458 -22.79 -19.30 -2.94
C GLY A 458 -22.02 -19.48 -4.26
N GLU A 459 -22.33 -18.71 -5.30
CA GLU A 459 -21.59 -18.78 -6.58
C GLU A 459 -20.17 -18.23 -6.44
N ILE A 460 -20.03 -17.07 -5.78
CA ILE A 460 -18.72 -16.49 -5.47
C ILE A 460 -17.92 -17.47 -4.60
N ARG A 461 -18.55 -18.03 -3.56
CA ARG A 461 -17.89 -19.00 -2.68
C ARG A 461 -17.42 -20.25 -3.43
N ALA A 462 -18.24 -20.79 -4.32
CA ALA A 462 -17.86 -21.95 -5.14
C ALA A 462 -16.70 -21.65 -6.09
N LYS A 463 -16.63 -20.43 -6.64
CA LYS A 463 -15.50 -19.98 -7.48
C LYS A 463 -14.22 -19.79 -6.68
N LEU A 464 -14.30 -19.24 -5.47
CA LEU A 464 -13.15 -19.02 -4.58
C LEU A 464 -12.62 -20.34 -4.00
N PHE A 465 -13.52 -21.23 -3.55
CA PHE A 465 -13.17 -22.46 -2.84
C PHE A 465 -13.64 -23.71 -3.60
N PRO A 466 -13.11 -23.98 -4.82
CA PRO A 466 -13.64 -25.03 -5.69
C PRO A 466 -13.47 -26.45 -5.12
N THR A 467 -12.52 -26.67 -4.21
CA THR A 467 -12.19 -28.00 -3.67
C THR A 467 -12.46 -28.16 -2.17
N SER A 468 -12.91 -27.10 -1.48
CA SER A 468 -13.14 -27.12 -0.03
C SER A 468 -14.61 -27.32 0.31
N THR A 469 -14.88 -28.05 1.39
CA THR A 469 -16.25 -28.20 1.92
C THR A 469 -16.69 -26.94 2.66
N GLU A 470 -18.00 -26.69 2.77
CA GLU A 470 -18.56 -25.57 3.55
C GLU A 470 -18.04 -25.54 5.00
N LYS A 471 -17.86 -26.72 5.61
CA LYS A 471 -17.30 -26.84 6.96
C LYS A 471 -15.83 -26.41 7.03
N GLU A 472 -15.02 -26.75 6.02
CA GLU A 472 -13.62 -26.33 5.95
C GLU A 472 -13.50 -24.83 5.71
N ILE A 473 -14.34 -24.28 4.82
CA ILE A 473 -14.42 -22.84 4.55
C ILE A 473 -14.77 -22.08 5.84
N ALA A 474 -15.81 -22.52 6.55
CA ALA A 474 -16.26 -21.90 7.81
C ALA A 474 -15.20 -21.99 8.92
N HIS A 475 -14.55 -23.16 9.07
CA HIS A 475 -13.48 -23.33 10.05
C HIS A 475 -12.26 -22.46 9.74
N ALA A 476 -11.86 -22.38 8.47
CA ALA A 476 -10.77 -21.53 8.02
C ALA A 476 -11.09 -20.05 8.24
N LEU A 477 -12.33 -19.62 7.99
CA LEU A 477 -12.76 -18.23 8.26
C LEU A 477 -12.59 -17.88 9.73
N ARG A 478 -13.10 -18.73 10.62
CA ARG A 478 -12.98 -18.53 12.07
C ARG A 478 -11.53 -18.43 12.51
N SER A 479 -10.68 -19.33 12.02
CA SER A 479 -9.26 -19.36 12.35
C SER A 479 -8.54 -18.10 11.88
N THR A 480 -8.71 -17.74 10.59
CA THR A 480 -8.08 -16.55 9.99
C THR A 480 -8.52 -15.27 10.69
N TYR A 481 -9.82 -15.09 10.94
CA TYR A 481 -10.34 -13.89 11.61
C TYR A 481 -9.84 -13.79 13.05
N SER A 482 -9.95 -14.88 13.82
CA SER A 482 -9.51 -14.89 15.22
C SER A 482 -8.01 -14.62 15.35
N HIS A 483 -7.21 -15.07 14.39
CA HIS A 483 -5.79 -14.75 14.34
C HIS A 483 -5.56 -13.26 14.04
N ALA A 484 -6.21 -12.71 13.01
CA ALA A 484 -6.09 -11.30 12.66
C ALA A 484 -6.53 -10.37 13.81
N GLU A 485 -7.62 -10.71 14.50
CA GLU A 485 -8.10 -10.01 15.69
C GLU A 485 -7.05 -10.04 16.82
N LYS A 486 -6.47 -11.21 17.11
CA LYS A 486 -5.43 -11.35 18.14
C LYS A 486 -4.18 -10.53 17.82
N VAL A 487 -3.74 -10.52 16.56
CA VAL A 487 -2.58 -9.72 16.13
C VAL A 487 -2.88 -8.24 16.28
N SER A 488 -4.02 -7.77 15.76
CA SER A 488 -4.41 -6.37 15.85
C SER A 488 -4.51 -5.87 17.30
N ASN A 489 -5.03 -6.70 18.20
CA ASN A 489 -5.24 -6.35 19.61
C ASN A 489 -3.97 -6.39 20.47
N ARG A 490 -2.83 -6.83 19.93
CA ARG A 490 -1.52 -6.70 20.59
C ARG A 490 -0.90 -5.30 20.44
N GLU A 491 -1.41 -4.50 19.51
CA GLU A 491 -0.86 -3.19 19.20
C GLU A 491 -1.07 -2.19 20.35
N LYS A 492 -0.01 -1.46 20.70
CA LYS A 492 0.05 -0.63 21.92
C LYS A 492 -0.97 0.51 21.95
N TYR A 493 -1.28 1.10 20.80
CA TYR A 493 -2.14 2.27 20.70
C TYR A 493 -3.29 2.09 19.69
N PHE A 494 -3.58 0.85 19.29
CA PHE A 494 -4.54 0.55 18.25
C PHE A 494 -5.36 -0.68 18.59
N THR A 495 -6.66 -0.56 18.34
CA THR A 495 -7.57 -1.69 18.31
C THR A 495 -8.25 -1.63 16.96
N GLY A 496 -7.79 -2.47 16.03
CA GLY A 496 -8.28 -2.44 14.65
C GLY A 496 -9.42 -3.41 14.37
N TRP A 497 -9.54 -4.44 15.19
CA TRP A 497 -10.42 -5.56 14.94
C TRP A 497 -11.34 -5.78 16.13
N GLU A 498 -12.63 -5.77 15.84
CA GLU A 498 -13.68 -6.14 16.79
C GLU A 498 -14.07 -7.62 16.55
N PRO A 499 -14.77 -8.25 17.50
CA PRO A 499 -15.33 -9.58 17.29
C PRO A 499 -16.18 -9.65 16.01
N LEU A 500 -16.24 -10.83 15.39
CA LEU A 500 -17.09 -11.06 14.22
C LEU A 500 -18.53 -10.62 14.49
N PRO A 501 -19.21 -9.98 13.52
CA PRO A 501 -20.63 -9.72 13.61
C PRO A 501 -21.41 -10.99 14.00
N PRO A 502 -22.36 -10.92 14.95
CA PRO A 502 -23.01 -12.12 15.51
C PRO A 502 -23.64 -13.03 14.44
N TRP A 503 -24.19 -12.45 13.38
CA TRP A 503 -24.80 -13.23 12.29
C TRP A 503 -23.77 -14.02 11.48
N ILE A 504 -22.54 -13.51 11.31
CA ILE A 504 -21.43 -14.23 10.67
C ILE A 504 -20.96 -15.37 11.59
N SER A 505 -20.82 -15.09 12.89
CA SER A 505 -20.46 -16.14 13.85
C SER A 505 -21.48 -17.27 13.84
N ASN A 506 -22.77 -16.95 13.91
CA ASN A 506 -23.86 -17.93 13.89
C ASN A 506 -23.87 -18.78 12.61
N PHE A 507 -23.61 -18.17 11.44
CA PHE A 507 -23.46 -18.89 10.18
C PHE A 507 -22.32 -19.91 10.26
N ILE A 508 -21.16 -19.52 10.81
CA ILE A 508 -20.02 -20.40 11.00
C ILE A 508 -20.38 -21.54 11.98
N ASP A 509 -21.01 -21.23 13.12
CA ASP A 509 -21.38 -22.22 14.13
C ASP A 509 -22.33 -23.28 13.55
N GLN A 510 -23.33 -22.88 12.77
CA GLN A 510 -24.25 -23.81 12.11
C GLN A 510 -23.54 -24.80 11.18
N LEU A 511 -22.51 -24.34 10.45
CA LEU A 511 -21.74 -25.17 9.52
C LEU A 511 -20.67 -26.03 10.22
N VAL A 512 -20.09 -25.55 11.31
CA VAL A 512 -18.99 -26.21 12.02
C VAL A 512 -19.52 -27.25 13.02
N GLU A 513 -20.53 -26.90 13.82
CA GLU A 513 -21.09 -27.73 14.89
C GLU A 513 -22.12 -28.74 14.40
N GLY A 514 -22.75 -28.47 13.24
CA GLY A 514 -23.67 -29.38 12.58
C GLY A 514 -25.07 -29.41 13.21
N ASN A 515 -26.09 -29.53 12.35
CA ASN A 515 -27.48 -29.80 12.70
C ASN A 515 -27.61 -30.82 13.85
N SER A 516 -27.86 -30.32 15.05
CA SER A 516 -28.42 -31.10 16.16
C SER A 516 -29.95 -31.00 16.20
N SER A 517 -30.61 -30.35 15.24
CA SER A 517 -32.07 -30.38 15.14
C SER A 517 -32.61 -30.17 13.72
N SER A 518 -33.17 -31.26 13.20
CA SER A 518 -34.18 -31.35 12.14
C SER A 518 -33.75 -31.22 10.66
N ASN A 519 -34.03 -32.32 9.94
CA ASN A 519 -34.14 -32.39 8.48
C ASN A 519 -35.16 -31.38 7.95
N GLN A 520 -34.71 -30.19 7.54
CA GLN A 520 -35.27 -29.47 6.40
C GLN A 520 -34.13 -28.84 5.63
N ALA A 521 -33.98 -29.22 4.36
CA ALA A 521 -33.19 -28.44 3.41
C ALA A 521 -33.68 -26.98 3.47
N PRO A 522 -32.80 -25.97 3.49
CA PRO A 522 -33.24 -24.60 3.37
C PRO A 522 -33.88 -24.47 1.98
N ARG A 523 -35.22 -24.42 1.95
CA ARG A 523 -35.93 -23.91 0.78
C ARG A 523 -35.43 -22.50 0.59
N LEU A 524 -34.66 -22.29 -0.48
CA LEU A 524 -34.50 -21.00 -1.14
C LEU A 524 -35.90 -20.40 -1.28
N ARG A 525 -36.28 -19.52 -0.34
CA ARG A 525 -37.45 -18.68 -0.51
C ARG A 525 -37.02 -17.59 -1.48
N SER A 526 -37.55 -17.70 -2.70
CA SER A 526 -37.54 -16.72 -3.77
C SER A 526 -38.28 -15.42 -3.42
N ASN A 527 -38.24 -14.98 -2.17
CA ASN A 527 -38.82 -13.71 -1.77
C ASN A 527 -37.67 -12.75 -1.53
N VAL A 528 -37.56 -11.80 -2.45
CA VAL A 528 -36.84 -10.53 -2.29
C VAL A 528 -37.25 -9.94 -0.95
N VAL A 529 -36.47 -10.17 0.09
CA VAL A 529 -36.57 -9.41 1.34
C VAL A 529 -35.80 -8.13 1.07
N SER A 530 -36.52 -7.01 0.97
CA SER A 530 -35.90 -5.70 0.86
C SER A 530 -34.96 -5.49 2.03
N PHE A 531 -33.66 -5.37 1.72
CA PHE A 531 -32.56 -5.21 2.66
C PHE A 531 -32.61 -3.87 3.43
N ASP A 532 -33.52 -2.97 3.08
CA ASP A 532 -33.78 -1.74 3.83
C ASP A 532 -34.42 -2.01 5.21
N GLN A 533 -35.10 -3.15 5.39
CA GLN A 533 -35.79 -3.45 6.66
C GLN A 533 -34.86 -3.99 7.77
N LEU A 534 -33.71 -4.59 7.42
CA LEU A 534 -32.73 -5.06 8.43
C LEU A 534 -31.76 -3.95 8.85
N ARG A 535 -31.52 -2.97 7.98
CA ARG A 535 -30.66 -1.81 8.28
C ARG A 535 -31.38 -0.73 9.12
N ALA A 536 -32.71 -0.74 9.14
CA ALA A 536 -33.53 0.24 9.88
C ALA A 536 -33.65 -0.06 11.39
N ASN A 537 -33.27 -1.25 11.85
CA ASN A 537 -33.33 -1.61 13.27
C ASN A 537 -32.03 -1.32 14.04
N GLU A 538 -31.02 -0.72 13.39
CA GLU A 538 -29.74 -0.31 14.00
C GLU A 538 -29.37 1.14 13.61
N GLN A 539 -30.31 2.08 13.79
CA GLN A 539 -29.98 3.51 13.90
C GLN A 539 -29.86 3.93 15.36
#